data_AF-A0A7C0V3B0-F1
#
_entry.id   AF-A0A7C0V3B0-F1
#
_cell.length_a   1.000
_cell.length_b   1.000
_cell.length_c   1.000
_cell.angle_alpha   90.00
_cell.angle_beta   90.00
_cell.angle_gamma   90.00
#
_symmetry.space_group_name_H-M   'P 1'
#
loop_
_entity.id
_entity.type
_entity.pdbx_description
1 polymer ?
#
loop_
_entity_poly.entity_id
_entity_poly.type
_entity_poly.pdbx_seq_one_letter_code
_entity_poly.pdbx_strand_id
1 'polypeptide(L)'
;VAVNLSDKIIYTYMGVIKPKLGNANYCSAGQLSPLLNDPLYKTIGVGTRIFLGGGVGYVAWQGTQHDPTVKRKENGVPCVPAGTLAVIGDLKGMKAEWLRGASMLGYGVSLIVGIGIPIPVLNEEIAKYTAVKDEDIFAPVVDYSRAYPQLMPDTLGEVSYAELKSGKILIQGKEVPTTPLSSYSKAREIAETLKAWIKKGEFLLTEPVAALPGPESGVSFKMLNERPIK
;
A
#
# COMPACT_ATOMS: atom_id res chain seq x y z
N VAL A 1 -0.66 -7.37 7.62
CA VAL A 1 -2.00 -7.68 8.17
C VAL A 1 -1.97 -7.45 9.66
N ALA A 2 -2.92 -6.67 10.19
CA ALA A 2 -2.95 -6.22 11.57
C ALA A 2 -3.95 -7.06 12.37
N VAL A 3 -3.47 -7.72 13.43
CA VAL A 3 -4.30 -8.51 14.36
C VAL A 3 -3.98 -8.16 15.80
N ASN A 4 -4.72 -8.71 16.75
CA ASN A 4 -4.59 -8.39 18.17
C ASN A 4 -4.76 -9.66 19.02
N LEU A 5 -3.69 -10.07 19.69
CA LEU A 5 -3.68 -11.22 20.60
C LEU A 5 -4.16 -10.88 22.01
N SER A 6 -4.17 -9.60 22.39
CA SER A 6 -4.53 -9.15 23.74
C SER A 6 -6.04 -9.20 24.02
N ASP A 7 -6.39 -8.90 25.27
CA ASP A 7 -7.77 -8.80 25.75
C ASP A 7 -8.43 -7.42 25.53
N LYS A 8 -7.69 -6.42 25.02
CA LYS A 8 -8.16 -5.04 24.88
C LYS A 8 -8.34 -4.65 23.42
N ILE A 9 -9.35 -3.82 23.12
CA ILE A 9 -9.54 -3.26 21.78
C ILE A 9 -8.38 -2.29 21.48
N ILE A 10 -7.82 -2.37 20.27
CA ILE A 10 -6.78 -1.46 19.78
C ILE A 10 -7.36 -0.57 18.69
N TYR A 11 -7.13 0.73 18.79
CA TYR A 11 -7.53 1.73 17.81
C TYR A 11 -6.29 2.22 17.06
N THR A 12 -6.28 2.12 15.72
CA THR A 12 -5.09 2.38 14.89
C THR A 12 -5.46 2.99 13.54
N TYR A 13 -4.45 3.42 12.79
CA TYR A 13 -4.60 3.80 11.38
C TYR A 13 -5.09 2.64 10.47
N MET A 14 -4.97 1.39 10.92
CA MET A 14 -5.56 0.23 10.26
C MET A 14 -7.02 0.00 10.67
N GLY A 15 -7.63 0.91 11.43
CA GLY A 15 -8.97 0.77 11.99
C GLY A 15 -8.98 0.10 13.37
N VAL A 16 -10.16 -0.34 13.79
CA VAL A 16 -10.38 -1.04 15.06
C VAL A 16 -9.92 -2.50 14.93
N ILE A 17 -9.02 -2.93 15.82
CA ILE A 17 -8.54 -4.31 15.89
C ILE A 17 -9.05 -4.95 17.19
N LYS A 18 -9.99 -5.88 17.05
CA LYS A 18 -10.70 -6.53 18.16
C LYS A 18 -9.80 -7.52 18.91
N PRO A 19 -9.97 -7.65 20.23
CA PRO A 19 -9.26 -8.60 21.08
C PRO A 19 -9.27 -10.03 20.56
N LYS A 20 -8.30 -10.83 21.01
CA LYS A 20 -8.28 -12.30 20.85
C LYS A 20 -8.48 -12.76 19.40
N LEU A 21 -7.80 -12.13 18.45
CA LEU A 21 -7.95 -12.40 17.00
C LEU A 21 -9.40 -12.24 16.53
N GLY A 22 -10.07 -11.16 16.92
CA GLY A 22 -11.47 -10.90 16.53
C GLY A 22 -11.64 -10.42 15.09
N ASN A 23 -10.59 -9.86 14.49
CA ASN A 23 -10.51 -9.51 13.06
C ASN A 23 -9.06 -9.32 12.63
N ALA A 24 -8.85 -9.32 11.33
CA ALA A 24 -7.58 -9.06 10.67
C ALA A 24 -7.75 -7.92 9.64
N ASN A 25 -7.17 -6.75 9.92
CA ASN A 25 -7.28 -5.62 9.00
C ASN A 25 -6.06 -5.59 8.05
N TYR A 26 -6.29 -5.24 6.79
CA TYR A 26 -5.20 -5.19 5.81
C TYR A 26 -5.41 -4.08 4.78
N CYS A 27 -4.30 -3.66 4.19
CA CYS A 27 -4.20 -2.86 2.97
C CYS A 27 -3.17 -3.59 2.10
N SER A 28 -3.13 -3.48 0.77
CA SER A 28 -3.63 -2.51 -0.21
C SER A 28 -4.73 -3.10 -1.12
N ALA A 29 -4.88 -2.61 -2.36
CA ALA A 29 -5.75 -3.15 -3.41
C ALA A 29 -5.20 -4.45 -4.07
N GLY A 30 -4.14 -5.05 -3.55
CA GLY A 30 -3.53 -6.28 -4.08
C GLY A 30 -3.01 -6.07 -5.50
N GLN A 31 -3.41 -6.93 -6.44
CA GLN A 31 -2.99 -6.88 -7.84
C GLN A 31 -3.31 -5.57 -8.59
N LEU A 32 -4.15 -4.68 -8.06
CA LEU A 32 -4.38 -3.34 -8.64
C LEU A 32 -3.49 -2.25 -8.02
N SER A 33 -2.67 -2.58 -7.04
CA SER A 33 -1.76 -1.63 -6.38
C SER A 33 -0.59 -1.29 -7.29
N PRO A 34 -0.37 -0.01 -7.66
CA PRO A 34 0.67 0.33 -8.62
C PRO A 34 2.09 -0.09 -8.19
N LEU A 35 2.45 0.13 -6.91
CA LEU A 35 3.77 -0.25 -6.40
C LEU A 35 3.99 -1.76 -6.28
N LEU A 36 2.93 -2.57 -6.31
CA LEU A 36 3.08 -4.04 -6.37
C LEU A 36 3.25 -4.52 -7.82
N ASN A 37 2.79 -3.73 -8.80
CA ASN A 37 2.96 -3.98 -10.23
C ASN A 37 4.25 -3.35 -10.80
N ASP A 38 4.86 -2.43 -10.07
CA ASP A 38 6.22 -1.94 -10.31
C ASP A 38 7.09 -2.16 -9.04
N PRO A 39 7.34 -3.43 -8.67
CA PRO A 39 7.89 -3.76 -7.36
C PRO A 39 9.32 -3.24 -7.16
N LEU A 40 10.06 -3.00 -8.24
CA LEU A 40 11.45 -2.54 -8.23
C LEU A 40 11.59 -1.08 -8.66
N TYR A 41 10.48 -0.34 -8.76
CA TYR A 41 10.44 1.10 -9.11
C TYR A 41 11.11 1.42 -10.46
N LYS A 42 10.91 0.56 -11.45
CA LYS A 42 11.52 0.68 -12.79
C LYS A 42 10.83 1.70 -13.68
N THR A 43 9.56 2.00 -13.40
CA THR A 43 8.73 2.89 -14.22
C THR A 43 8.19 4.09 -13.44
N ILE A 44 7.96 3.93 -12.13
CA ILE A 44 7.46 4.96 -11.24
C ILE A 44 8.65 5.70 -10.63
N GLY A 45 8.75 6.99 -10.96
CA GLY A 45 9.83 7.88 -10.54
C GLY A 45 9.34 9.28 -10.24
N VAL A 46 10.27 10.16 -9.87
CA VAL A 46 10.00 11.60 -9.73
C VAL A 46 9.50 12.15 -11.07
N GLY A 47 8.43 12.92 -11.04
CA GLY A 47 7.82 13.49 -12.25
C GLY A 47 6.83 12.56 -12.96
N THR A 48 6.68 11.29 -12.55
CA THR A 48 5.62 10.42 -13.09
C THR A 48 4.26 11.06 -12.86
N ARG A 49 3.52 11.29 -13.95
CA ARG A 49 2.16 11.82 -13.94
C ARG A 49 1.19 10.74 -13.44
N ILE A 50 0.29 11.10 -12.55
CA ILE A 50 -0.61 10.16 -11.85
C ILE A 50 -2.06 10.69 -11.81
N PHE A 51 -3.00 9.76 -11.63
CA PHE A 51 -4.32 10.08 -11.10
C PHE A 51 -4.18 10.35 -9.60
N LEU A 52 -4.60 11.54 -9.15
CA LEU A 52 -4.56 11.92 -7.75
C LEU A 52 -5.87 12.62 -7.37
N GLY A 53 -6.65 12.00 -6.50
CA GLY A 53 -7.89 12.59 -5.97
C GLY A 53 -8.93 12.93 -7.04
N GLY A 54 -8.95 12.26 -8.19
CA GLY A 54 -9.86 12.59 -9.29
C GLY A 54 -9.34 13.62 -10.29
N GLY A 55 -8.17 14.20 -10.03
CA GLY A 55 -7.45 15.08 -10.94
C GLY A 55 -6.11 14.48 -11.36
N VAL A 56 -5.25 15.34 -11.88
CA VAL A 56 -3.87 15.01 -12.26
C VAL A 56 -2.93 15.45 -11.15
N GLY A 57 -2.03 14.56 -10.76
CA GLY A 57 -0.90 14.86 -9.88
C GLY A 57 0.40 14.32 -10.45
N TYR A 58 1.46 14.44 -9.66
CA TYR A 58 2.79 13.95 -9.97
C TYR A 58 3.43 13.32 -8.74
N VAL A 59 4.28 12.34 -8.96
CA VAL A 59 5.22 11.87 -7.93
C VAL A 59 6.27 12.95 -7.74
N ALA A 60 6.32 13.51 -6.53
CA ALA A 60 7.27 14.56 -6.17
C ALA A 60 8.60 13.99 -5.67
N TRP A 61 8.57 12.87 -4.94
CA TRP A 61 9.73 12.22 -4.34
C TRP A 61 9.40 10.83 -3.78
N GLN A 62 10.37 10.11 -3.21
CA GLN A 62 10.07 9.04 -2.26
C GLN A 62 9.49 9.60 -0.95
N GLY A 63 8.54 8.88 -0.36
CA GLY A 63 7.98 9.24 0.94
C GLY A 63 8.91 8.87 2.10
N THR A 64 8.58 9.34 3.31
CA THR A 64 9.43 9.19 4.50
C THR A 64 9.64 7.76 4.97
N GLN A 65 8.67 6.87 4.70
CA GLN A 65 8.74 5.43 5.02
C GLN A 65 9.20 4.58 3.82
N HIS A 66 9.87 5.18 2.84
CA HIS A 66 10.36 4.43 1.70
C HIS A 66 11.57 3.57 2.10
N ASP A 67 11.40 2.25 2.03
CA ASP A 67 12.39 1.22 2.32
C ASP A 67 12.43 0.18 1.18
N PRO A 68 13.25 0.41 0.15
CA PRO A 68 13.31 -0.47 -1.01
C PRO A 68 14.05 -1.79 -0.74
N THR A 69 14.85 -1.86 0.34
CA THR A 69 15.77 -2.96 0.66
C THR A 69 15.13 -4.14 1.41
N VAL A 70 13.82 -4.06 1.66
CA VAL A 70 13.11 -5.09 2.40
C VAL A 70 13.05 -6.43 1.67
N LYS A 71 12.72 -7.49 2.42
CA LYS A 71 12.55 -8.85 1.90
C LYS A 71 11.47 -8.89 0.82
N ARG A 72 11.78 -9.59 -0.28
CA ARG A 72 10.90 -9.81 -1.44
C ARG A 72 10.77 -11.30 -1.73
N LYS A 73 9.67 -11.69 -2.39
CA LYS A 73 9.51 -13.03 -2.98
C LYS A 73 10.28 -13.11 -4.31
N GLU A 74 10.36 -14.31 -4.89
CA GLU A 74 11.05 -14.57 -6.16
C GLU A 74 10.50 -13.75 -7.34
N ASN A 75 9.22 -13.39 -7.29
CA ASN A 75 8.58 -12.50 -8.28
C ASN A 75 8.94 -11.01 -8.10
N GLY A 76 9.78 -10.66 -7.12
CA GLY A 76 10.21 -9.30 -6.80
C GLY A 76 9.25 -8.52 -5.89
N VAL A 77 8.04 -9.02 -5.65
CA VAL A 77 7.02 -8.37 -4.82
C VAL A 77 7.51 -8.34 -3.36
N PRO A 78 7.42 -7.19 -2.67
CA PRO A 78 7.84 -7.08 -1.28
C PRO A 78 6.89 -7.84 -0.36
N CYS A 79 7.45 -8.57 0.61
CA CYS A 79 6.66 -9.30 1.61
C CYS A 79 6.19 -8.38 2.75
N VAL A 80 6.87 -7.26 2.96
CA VAL A 80 6.62 -6.29 4.04
C VAL A 80 6.52 -4.88 3.44
N PRO A 81 6.05 -3.85 4.17
CA PRO A 81 6.00 -2.49 3.65
C PRO A 81 7.35 -2.04 3.07
N ALA A 82 7.34 -1.53 1.83
CA ALA A 82 8.55 -1.19 1.08
C ALA A 82 8.47 0.23 0.51
N GLY A 83 7.68 0.40 -0.55
CA GLY A 83 7.62 1.67 -1.27
C GLY A 83 6.65 2.65 -0.65
N THR A 84 7.13 3.87 -0.39
CA THR A 84 6.30 5.04 -0.09
C THR A 84 6.56 6.13 -1.13
N LEU A 85 5.50 6.83 -1.58
CA LEU A 85 5.59 7.96 -2.51
C LEU A 85 5.22 9.27 -1.80
N ALA A 86 5.94 10.34 -2.11
CA ALA A 86 5.47 11.69 -1.91
C ALA A 86 4.86 12.18 -3.23
N VAL A 87 3.63 12.68 -3.18
CA VAL A 87 2.88 13.13 -4.37
C VAL A 87 2.39 14.55 -4.20
N ILE A 88 2.23 15.26 -5.32
CA ILE A 88 1.73 16.63 -5.36
C ILE A 88 0.71 16.78 -6.49
N GLY A 89 -0.31 17.62 -6.30
CA GLY A 89 -1.30 17.91 -7.33
C GLY A 89 -2.15 19.12 -6.98
N ASP A 90 -2.84 19.67 -7.98
CA ASP A 90 -3.75 20.81 -7.80
C ASP A 90 -5.09 20.33 -7.23
N LEU A 91 -5.39 20.79 -6.01
CA LEU A 91 -6.64 20.47 -5.31
C LEU A 91 -7.89 20.94 -6.08
N LYS A 92 -7.80 21.98 -6.91
CA LYS A 92 -8.93 22.49 -7.71
C LYS A 92 -9.43 21.48 -8.75
N GLY A 93 -8.56 20.59 -9.21
CA GLY A 93 -8.90 19.52 -10.16
C GLY A 93 -9.40 18.23 -9.49
N MET A 94 -9.37 18.17 -8.16
CA MET A 94 -9.75 16.97 -7.41
C MET A 94 -11.25 16.94 -7.09
N LYS A 95 -11.79 15.74 -6.88
CA LYS A 95 -13.20 15.51 -6.57
C LYS A 95 -13.36 14.89 -5.19
N ALA A 96 -14.39 15.33 -4.47
CA ALA A 96 -14.72 14.84 -3.14
C ALA A 96 -15.06 13.33 -3.10
N GLU A 97 -15.32 12.66 -4.22
CA GLU A 97 -15.49 11.20 -4.23
C GLU A 97 -14.15 10.44 -4.10
N TRP A 98 -13.04 11.08 -4.45
CA TRP A 98 -11.69 10.51 -4.47
C TRP A 98 -10.75 11.10 -3.42
N LEU A 99 -11.08 12.26 -2.86
CA LEU A 99 -10.33 12.90 -1.78
C LEU A 99 -11.27 13.24 -0.63
N ARG A 100 -11.14 12.53 0.49
CA ARG A 100 -12.07 12.65 1.62
C ARG A 100 -11.36 12.74 2.95
N GLY A 101 -11.69 13.78 3.72
CA GLY A 101 -11.43 13.78 5.16
C GLY A 101 -12.23 12.66 5.84
N ALA A 102 -11.58 11.95 6.75
CA ALA A 102 -12.16 10.89 7.55
C ALA A 102 -11.78 11.08 9.02
N SER A 103 -12.61 10.55 9.92
CA SER A 103 -12.27 10.40 11.34
C SER A 103 -12.21 8.91 11.64
N MET A 104 -11.03 8.42 11.95
CA MET A 104 -10.82 7.02 12.34
C MET A 104 -10.97 6.92 13.86
N LEU A 105 -11.96 6.15 14.30
CA LEU A 105 -12.29 5.98 15.72
C LEU A 105 -11.03 5.63 16.53
N GLY A 106 -10.73 6.44 17.55
CA GLY A 106 -9.59 6.28 18.46
C GLY A 106 -8.19 6.51 17.86
N TYR A 107 -8.08 6.75 16.54
CA TYR A 107 -6.82 7.13 15.89
C TYR A 107 -6.77 8.63 15.57
N GLY A 108 -7.85 9.17 15.02
CA GLY A 108 -8.00 10.61 14.77
C GLY A 108 -8.34 10.98 13.34
N VAL A 109 -8.07 12.23 12.99
CA VAL A 109 -8.33 12.78 11.65
C VAL A 109 -7.39 12.11 10.64
N SER A 110 -7.95 11.74 9.49
CA SER A 110 -7.24 11.06 8.41
C SER A 110 -7.73 11.56 7.05
N LEU A 111 -6.96 11.27 6.01
CA LEU A 111 -7.29 11.63 4.64
C LEU A 111 -7.29 10.37 3.77
N ILE A 112 -8.42 10.09 3.14
CA ILE A 112 -8.57 9.00 2.18
C ILE A 112 -8.34 9.57 0.79
N VAL A 113 -7.33 9.05 0.10
CA VAL A 113 -6.86 9.56 -1.19
C VAL A 113 -6.94 8.46 -2.24
N GLY A 114 -7.66 8.71 -3.32
CA GLY A 114 -7.63 7.89 -4.53
C GLY A 114 -6.36 8.17 -5.33
N ILE A 115 -5.54 7.13 -5.53
CA ILE A 115 -4.30 7.20 -6.29
C ILE A 115 -4.34 6.12 -7.37
N GLY A 116 -3.96 6.50 -8.59
CA GLY A 116 -3.77 5.59 -9.71
C GLY A 116 -2.53 6.00 -10.50
N ILE A 117 -1.69 5.04 -10.86
CA ILE A 117 -0.46 5.31 -11.60
C ILE A 117 -0.45 4.38 -12.81
N PRO A 118 -0.39 4.92 -14.04
CA PRO A 118 -0.31 4.07 -15.22
C PRO A 118 1.12 3.51 -15.33
N ILE A 119 1.24 2.21 -15.58
CA ILE A 119 2.53 1.55 -15.77
C ILE A 119 2.74 1.31 -17.27
N PRO A 120 3.69 2.00 -17.91
CA PRO A 120 4.01 1.76 -19.32
C PRO A 120 4.68 0.38 -19.46
N VAL A 121 4.10 -0.50 -20.27
CA VAL A 121 4.71 -1.81 -20.55
C VAL A 121 5.80 -1.62 -21.61
N LEU A 122 7.01 -1.36 -21.15
CA LEU A 122 8.17 -1.03 -22.00
C LEU A 122 8.91 -2.26 -22.54
N ASN A 123 8.81 -3.39 -21.83
CA ASN A 123 9.47 -4.65 -22.17
C ASN A 123 8.77 -5.83 -21.47
N GLU A 124 9.24 -7.05 -21.76
CA GLU A 124 8.70 -8.31 -21.21
C GLU A 124 8.81 -8.40 -19.68
N GLU A 125 9.83 -7.79 -19.10
CA GLU A 125 10.04 -7.79 -17.66
C GLU A 125 8.96 -6.96 -16.94
N ILE A 126 8.67 -5.75 -17.44
CA ILE A 126 7.56 -4.93 -16.91
C ILE A 126 6.22 -5.65 -17.13
N ALA A 127 6.02 -6.28 -18.29
CA ALA A 127 4.82 -7.07 -18.55
C ALA A 127 4.63 -8.17 -17.49
N LYS A 128 5.71 -8.89 -17.14
CA LYS A 128 5.71 -9.91 -16.09
C LYS A 128 5.33 -9.34 -14.72
N TYR A 129 5.88 -8.19 -14.32
CA TYR A 129 5.53 -7.57 -13.03
C TYR A 129 4.07 -7.12 -12.96
N THR A 130 3.55 -6.56 -14.05
CA THR A 130 2.13 -6.13 -14.12
C THR A 130 1.12 -7.28 -14.19
N ALA A 131 1.60 -8.52 -14.33
CA ALA A 131 0.78 -9.73 -14.35
C ALA A 131 0.64 -10.39 -12.97
N VAL A 132 1.15 -9.76 -11.90
CA VAL A 132 1.07 -10.28 -10.53
C VAL A 132 -0.38 -10.53 -10.12
N LYS A 133 -0.63 -11.69 -9.50
CA LYS A 133 -1.94 -12.08 -8.99
C LYS A 133 -1.99 -12.00 -7.47
N ASP A 134 -3.19 -11.86 -6.92
CA ASP A 134 -3.39 -11.81 -5.47
C ASP A 134 -2.87 -13.07 -4.72
N GLU A 135 -2.80 -14.23 -5.38
CA GLU A 135 -2.23 -15.47 -4.83
C GLU A 135 -0.70 -15.41 -4.65
N ASP A 136 -0.03 -14.53 -5.40
CA ASP A 136 1.43 -14.35 -5.40
C ASP A 136 1.90 -13.14 -4.58
N ILE A 137 0.95 -12.42 -3.95
CA ILE A 137 1.23 -11.26 -3.10
C ILE A 137 1.02 -11.68 -1.65
N PHE A 138 2.08 -11.65 -0.85
CA PHE A 138 2.06 -12.09 0.54
C PHE A 138 2.25 -10.91 1.50
N ALA A 139 1.62 -10.99 2.66
CA ALA A 139 1.82 -10.04 3.75
C ALA A 139 1.94 -10.76 5.09
N PRO A 140 2.80 -10.28 6.03
CA PRO A 140 2.90 -10.85 7.35
C PRO A 140 1.65 -10.54 8.17
N VAL A 141 1.29 -11.48 9.03
CA VAL A 141 0.32 -11.28 10.10
C VAL A 141 1.07 -10.77 11.32
N VAL A 142 0.82 -9.53 11.72
CA VAL A 142 1.54 -8.85 12.80
C VAL A 142 0.58 -8.58 13.95
N ASP A 143 0.99 -8.92 15.17
CA ASP A 143 0.26 -8.57 16.38
C ASP A 143 0.50 -7.10 16.76
N TYR A 144 -0.56 -6.31 16.73
CA TYR A 144 -0.54 -4.88 17.06
C TYR A 144 -0.58 -4.62 18.57
N SER A 145 -0.81 -5.66 19.39
CA SER A 145 -0.81 -5.50 20.85
C SER A 145 0.59 -5.44 21.46
N ARG A 146 1.55 -6.14 20.84
CA ARG A 146 2.93 -6.23 21.33
C ARG A 146 3.97 -6.06 20.23
N ALA A 147 3.91 -6.86 19.17
CA ALA A 147 5.00 -6.93 18.20
C ALA A 147 5.19 -5.60 17.45
N TYR A 148 4.09 -5.01 16.95
CA TYR A 148 4.12 -3.73 16.24
C TYR A 148 4.68 -2.57 17.09
N PRO A 149 4.13 -2.24 18.29
CA PRO A 149 4.61 -1.10 19.06
C PRO A 149 6.03 -1.28 19.62
N GLN A 150 6.50 -2.52 19.79
CA GLN A 150 7.84 -2.82 20.30
C GLN A 150 8.85 -3.09 19.18
N LEU A 151 8.47 -2.92 17.91
CA LEU A 151 9.32 -3.16 16.74
C LEU A 151 9.93 -4.58 16.71
N MET A 152 9.19 -5.56 17.22
CA MET A 152 9.63 -6.94 17.23
C MET A 152 9.49 -7.54 15.82
N PRO A 153 10.43 -8.40 15.38
CA PRO A 153 10.37 -9.04 14.07
C PRO A 153 9.30 -10.15 14.00
N ASP A 154 8.67 -10.49 15.12
CA ASP A 154 7.69 -11.56 15.26
C ASP A 154 6.47 -11.37 14.34
N THR A 155 6.14 -12.45 13.62
CA THR A 155 4.93 -12.56 12.81
C THR A 155 4.20 -13.84 13.18
N LEU A 156 2.87 -13.86 13.00
CA LEU A 156 2.03 -15.04 13.22
C LEU A 156 1.87 -15.89 11.96
N GLY A 157 2.71 -15.65 10.94
CA GLY A 157 2.67 -16.26 9.62
C GLY A 157 2.58 -15.23 8.49
N GLU A 158 2.54 -15.74 7.26
CA GLU A 158 2.28 -14.96 6.05
C GLU A 158 0.96 -15.45 5.44
N VAL A 159 0.20 -14.53 4.85
CA VAL A 159 -1.04 -14.84 4.11
C VAL A 159 -1.03 -14.13 2.77
N SER A 160 -1.62 -14.76 1.77
CA SER A 160 -1.77 -14.18 0.43
C SER A 160 -2.91 -13.15 0.38
N TYR A 161 -2.87 -12.24 -0.58
CA TYR A 161 -3.98 -11.33 -0.83
C TYR A 161 -5.23 -12.06 -1.34
N ALA A 162 -5.08 -13.22 -1.97
CA ALA A 162 -6.20 -14.06 -2.38
C ALA A 162 -6.98 -14.56 -1.14
N GLU A 163 -6.27 -15.05 -0.12
CA GLU A 163 -6.86 -15.45 1.15
C GLU A 163 -7.49 -14.25 1.87
N LEU A 164 -6.80 -13.11 1.93
CA LEU A 164 -7.34 -11.88 2.54
C LEU A 164 -8.60 -11.36 1.83
N LYS A 165 -8.73 -11.57 0.52
CA LYS A 165 -9.92 -11.20 -0.26
C LYS A 165 -11.06 -12.21 -0.12
N SER A 166 -10.78 -13.43 0.33
CA SER A 166 -11.82 -14.44 0.62
C SER A 166 -12.73 -14.04 1.78
N GLY A 167 -12.30 -13.08 2.62
CA GLY A 167 -13.05 -12.57 3.77
C GLY A 167 -12.65 -13.22 5.10
N LYS A 168 -11.78 -14.23 5.09
CA LYS A 168 -11.32 -14.94 6.29
C LYS A 168 -9.96 -15.61 6.08
N ILE A 169 -9.20 -15.75 7.17
CA ILE A 169 -7.91 -16.45 7.22
C ILE A 169 -7.81 -17.32 8.46
N LEU A 170 -6.92 -18.32 8.42
CA LEU A 170 -6.63 -19.19 9.56
C LEU A 170 -5.38 -18.68 10.28
N ILE A 171 -5.51 -18.35 11.57
CA ILE A 171 -4.38 -17.95 12.42
C ILE A 171 -4.41 -18.82 13.67
N GLN A 172 -3.34 -19.59 13.90
CA GLN A 172 -3.22 -20.48 15.07
C GLN A 172 -4.42 -21.44 15.23
N GLY A 173 -4.94 -21.97 14.12
CA GLY A 173 -6.10 -22.87 14.12
C GLY A 173 -7.45 -22.16 14.32
N LYS A 174 -7.48 -20.83 14.45
CA LYS A 174 -8.70 -20.03 14.56
C LYS A 174 -9.02 -19.33 13.24
N GLU A 175 -10.27 -19.40 12.82
CA GLU A 175 -10.79 -18.63 11.69
C GLU A 175 -11.00 -17.17 12.11
N VAL A 176 -10.41 -16.24 11.37
CA VAL A 176 -10.41 -14.80 11.67
C VAL A 176 -10.95 -14.03 10.46
N PRO A 177 -12.01 -13.22 10.61
CA PRO A 177 -12.55 -12.43 9.52
C PRO A 177 -11.57 -11.32 9.11
N THR A 178 -11.44 -11.09 7.81
CA THR A 178 -10.52 -10.09 7.25
C THR A 178 -11.26 -8.85 6.77
N THR A 179 -10.70 -7.67 7.01
CA THR A 179 -11.29 -6.39 6.58
C THR A 179 -10.28 -5.58 5.77
N PRO A 180 -10.56 -5.27 4.49
CA PRO A 180 -9.72 -4.38 3.71
C PRO A 180 -9.93 -2.91 4.13
N LEU A 181 -8.84 -2.15 4.22
CA LEU A 181 -8.86 -0.71 4.40
C LEU A 181 -9.03 0.03 3.07
N SER A 182 -8.46 -0.54 1.99
CA SER A 182 -8.57 -0.01 0.64
C SER A 182 -9.80 -0.57 -0.07
N SER A 183 -10.60 0.31 -0.67
CA SER A 183 -11.75 -0.13 -1.46
C SER A 183 -11.33 -0.68 -2.83
N TYR A 184 -11.52 -1.99 -3.05
CA TYR A 184 -11.19 -2.63 -4.32
C TYR A 184 -12.14 -2.21 -5.46
N SER A 185 -13.41 -1.93 -5.16
CA SER A 185 -14.33 -1.37 -6.16
C SER A 185 -13.85 -0.02 -6.66
N LYS A 186 -13.44 0.86 -5.74
CA LYS A 186 -12.87 2.17 -6.08
C LYS A 186 -11.54 2.07 -6.83
N ALA A 187 -10.69 1.09 -6.49
CA ALA A 187 -9.47 0.84 -7.26
C ALA A 187 -9.76 0.49 -8.74
N ARG A 188 -10.79 -0.33 -9.01
CA ARG A 188 -11.24 -0.63 -10.38
C ARG A 188 -11.78 0.59 -11.11
N GLU A 189 -12.59 1.40 -10.44
CA GLU A 189 -13.11 2.65 -11.01
C GLU A 189 -11.97 3.62 -11.39
N ILE A 190 -10.94 3.76 -10.54
CA ILE A 190 -9.75 4.56 -10.84
C ILE A 190 -9.02 4.01 -12.06
N ALA A 191 -8.80 2.69 -12.12
CA ALA A 191 -8.11 2.06 -13.25
C ALA A 191 -8.85 2.29 -14.58
N GLU A 192 -10.17 2.10 -14.61
CA GLU A 192 -10.98 2.34 -15.81
C GLU A 192 -11.06 3.83 -16.19
N THR A 193 -11.13 4.73 -15.20
CA THR A 193 -11.10 6.18 -15.44
C THR A 193 -9.79 6.61 -16.08
N LEU A 194 -8.66 6.19 -15.50
CA LEU A 194 -7.33 6.53 -16.01
C LEU A 194 -7.10 5.94 -17.42
N LYS A 195 -7.51 4.70 -17.65
CA LYS A 195 -7.52 4.06 -18.98
C LYS A 195 -8.34 4.85 -20.00
N ALA A 196 -9.51 5.36 -19.61
CA ALA A 196 -10.33 6.18 -20.49
C ALA A 196 -9.65 7.52 -20.85
N TRP A 197 -9.05 8.22 -19.89
CA TRP A 197 -8.31 9.46 -20.16
C TRP A 197 -7.13 9.24 -21.10
N ILE A 198 -6.38 8.13 -20.92
CA ILE A 198 -5.26 7.77 -21.79
C ILE A 198 -5.75 7.50 -23.21
N LYS A 199 -6.81 6.70 -23.39
CA LYS A 199 -7.38 6.41 -24.71
C LYS A 199 -7.86 7.65 -25.46
N LYS A 200 -8.34 8.66 -24.73
CA LYS A 200 -8.81 9.93 -25.31
C LYS A 200 -7.69 10.93 -25.59
N GLY A 201 -6.46 10.68 -25.14
CA GLY A 201 -5.35 11.64 -25.21
C GLY A 201 -5.46 12.79 -24.18
N GLU A 202 -6.41 12.74 -23.25
CA GLU A 202 -6.56 13.72 -22.16
C GLU A 202 -5.46 13.54 -21.08
N PHE A 203 -4.89 12.34 -21.02
CA PHE A 203 -3.78 11.98 -20.15
C PHE A 203 -2.67 11.32 -20.96
N LEU A 204 -1.50 11.95 -20.98
CA LEU A 204 -0.29 11.42 -21.60
C LEU A 204 0.59 10.77 -20.54
N LEU A 205 1.16 9.62 -20.87
CA LEU A 205 2.18 8.98 -20.06
C LEU A 205 3.45 9.84 -20.07
N THR A 206 4.18 9.81 -18.96
CA THR A 206 5.43 10.56 -18.79
C THR A 206 6.52 9.61 -18.37
N GLU A 207 7.71 9.78 -18.94
CA GLU A 207 8.92 9.18 -18.38
C GLU A 207 9.23 9.83 -17.02
N PRO A 208 9.67 9.07 -16.01
CA PRO A 208 10.18 9.66 -14.79
C PRO A 208 11.42 10.52 -15.08
N VAL A 209 11.46 11.71 -14.47
CA VAL A 209 12.62 12.62 -14.53
C VAL A 209 13.80 12.07 -13.73
N ALA A 210 13.52 11.36 -12.63
CA ALA A 210 14.52 10.64 -11.86
C ALA A 210 13.92 9.35 -11.29
N ALA A 211 14.72 8.29 -11.21
CA ALA A 211 14.31 7.03 -10.58
C ALA A 211 14.13 7.22 -9.06
N LEU A 212 13.22 6.44 -8.47
CA LEU A 212 13.19 6.26 -7.01
C LEU A 212 14.33 5.30 -6.60
N PRO A 213 14.83 5.37 -5.35
CA PRO A 213 15.81 4.41 -4.86
C PRO A 213 15.30 2.96 -4.96
N GLY A 214 16.00 2.13 -5.73
CA GLY A 214 15.71 0.70 -5.86
C GLY A 214 16.30 -0.15 -4.73
N PRO A 215 16.04 -1.47 -4.69
CA PRO A 215 16.62 -2.37 -3.69
C PRO A 215 18.16 -2.34 -3.62
N GLU A 216 18.81 -2.00 -4.73
CA GLU A 216 20.26 -1.84 -4.87
C GLU A 216 20.81 -0.53 -4.27
N SER A 217 19.94 0.43 -3.92
CA SER A 217 20.34 1.76 -3.46
C SER A 217 20.90 1.80 -2.03
N GLY A 218 20.67 0.76 -1.23
CA GLY A 218 21.02 0.73 0.19
C GLY A 218 20.20 1.69 1.06
N VAL A 219 19.20 2.40 0.50
CA VAL A 219 18.27 3.22 1.27
C VAL A 219 17.41 2.30 2.14
N SER A 220 17.34 2.60 3.43
CA SER A 220 16.49 1.88 4.38
C SER A 220 15.73 2.87 5.25
N PHE A 221 14.53 2.50 5.69
CA PHE A 221 13.81 3.31 6.66
C PHE A 221 14.54 3.24 8.01
N LYS A 222 14.74 4.40 8.63
CA LYS A 222 15.36 4.53 9.95
C LYS A 222 14.32 4.98 10.95
N MET A 223 14.11 4.16 11.98
CA MET A 223 13.26 4.51 13.10
C MET A 223 13.79 5.76 13.81
N LEU A 224 12.87 6.62 14.26
CA LEU A 224 13.21 7.73 15.14
C LEU A 224 13.54 7.16 16.53
N ASN A 225 14.84 7.10 16.85
CA ASN A 225 15.28 6.76 18.19
C ASN A 225 15.20 7.99 19.08
N GLU A 226 14.06 8.16 19.75
CA GLU A 226 13.90 9.22 20.74
C GLU A 226 14.80 8.95 21.96
N ARG A 227 15.44 10.00 22.46
CA ARG A 227 16.19 9.89 23.73
C ARG A 227 15.17 9.69 24.86
N PRO A 228 15.42 8.78 25.81
CA PRO A 228 14.59 8.68 27.01
C PRO A 228 14.49 10.04 27.68
N ILE A 229 13.26 10.51 27.92
CA ILE A 229 13.03 11.68 28.76
C ILE A 229 13.45 11.26 30.17
N LYS A 230 14.44 11.96 30.73
CA LYS A 230 14.90 11.75 32.11
C LYS A 230 13.87 12.22 33.11
#